data_AF-A0A936W7I9-F1
#
_entry.id   AF-A0A936W7I9-F1
#
_cell.length_a   1.000
_cell.length_b   1.000
_cell.length_c   1.000
_cell.angle_alpha   90.00
_cell.angle_beta   90.00
_cell.angle_gamma   90.00
#
_symmetry.space_group_name_H-M   'P 1'
#
loop_
_entity.id
_entity.type
_entity.pdbx_description
1 polymer ?
#
loop_
_entity_poly.entity_id
_entity_poly.type
_entity_poly.pdbx_seq_one_letter_code
_entity_poly.pdbx_strand_id
1 'polypeptide(L)'
;MTEKEFLSRNQRRIAQISVGASALRNQGAAGILAVARDYFQTSIPLATFFKNMQSHETYREFLDFHTIELQRKFPKGGKSWGAARKGLNLFLRDIVYNKFFRLL
;
A
#
# COMPACT_ATOMS: atom_id res chain seq x y z
N MET A 1 -3.10 21.13 -14.60
CA MET A 1 -2.70 20.01 -13.72
C MET A 1 -1.36 19.50 -14.23
N THR A 2 -0.33 19.53 -13.40
CA THR A 2 1.00 19.00 -13.73
C THR A 2 1.02 17.48 -13.66
N GLU A 3 2.02 16.85 -14.28
CA GLU A 3 2.23 15.40 -14.20
C GLU A 3 2.36 14.92 -12.75
N LYS A 4 3.11 15.66 -11.92
CA LYS A 4 3.30 15.35 -10.50
C LYS A 4 1.98 15.41 -9.72
N GLU A 5 1.14 16.40 -9.99
CA GLU A 5 -0.20 16.52 -9.38
C GLU A 5 -1.11 15.37 -9.80
N PHE A 6 -1.09 14.99 -11.09
CA PHE A 6 -1.87 13.85 -11.59
C PHE A 6 -1.45 12.55 -10.90
N LEU A 7 -0.14 12.27 -10.83
CA LEU A 7 0.37 11.06 -10.18
C LEU A 7 0.04 11.00 -8.69
N SER A 8 0.16 12.12 -7.98
CA SER A 8 -0.20 12.21 -6.57
C SER A 8 -1.70 11.95 -6.36
N ARG A 9 -2.57 12.52 -7.20
CA ARG A 9 -4.02 12.28 -7.16
C ARG A 9 -4.35 10.83 -7.50
N ASN A 10 -3.66 10.23 -8.47
CA ASN A 10 -3.87 8.84 -8.85
C ASN A 10 -3.42 7.88 -7.74
N GLN A 11 -2.25 8.09 -7.14
CA GLN A 11 -1.79 7.29 -5.98
C GLN A 11 -2.79 7.38 -4.83
N ARG A 12 -3.28 8.60 -4.52
CA ARG A 12 -4.33 8.79 -3.52
C ARG A 12 -5.59 8.00 -3.87
N ARG A 13 -6.06 8.08 -5.11
CA ARG A 13 -7.24 7.32 -5.56
C ARG A 13 -7.03 5.81 -5.39
N ILE A 14 -5.90 5.28 -5.84
CA ILE A 14 -5.55 3.86 -5.72
C ILE A 14 -5.49 3.44 -4.26
N ALA A 15 -4.79 4.18 -3.40
CA ALA A 15 -4.71 3.91 -1.97
C ALA A 15 -6.10 3.79 -1.32
N GLN A 16 -7.06 4.63 -1.72
CA GLN A 16 -8.42 4.60 -1.18
C GLN A 16 -9.25 3.39 -1.66
N ILE A 17 -8.99 2.86 -2.85
CA ILE A 17 -9.80 1.77 -3.43
C ILE A 17 -9.16 0.39 -3.34
N SER A 18 -7.83 0.30 -3.29
CA SER A 18 -7.10 -0.96 -3.39
C SER A 18 -7.32 -1.88 -2.20
N VAL A 19 -7.63 -1.28 -1.05
CA VAL A 19 -8.09 -2.00 0.12
C VAL A 19 -9.53 -1.59 0.40
N GLY A 20 -10.44 -2.49 0.03
CA GLY A 20 -11.85 -2.40 0.38
C GLY A 20 -12.12 -2.90 1.81
N ALA A 21 -13.29 -2.56 2.36
CA ALA A 21 -13.71 -3.00 3.69
C ALA A 21 -13.78 -4.53 3.82
N SER A 22 -13.91 -5.27 2.70
CA SER A 22 -13.85 -6.74 2.67
C SER A 22 -12.44 -7.30 2.85
N ALA A 23 -11.40 -6.59 2.40
CA ALA A 23 -10.04 -7.13 2.36
C ALA A 23 -9.43 -7.30 3.76
N LEU A 24 -9.74 -6.36 4.66
CA LEU A 24 -9.27 -6.30 6.05
C LEU A 24 -10.40 -6.46 7.08
N ARG A 25 -11.56 -6.98 6.66
CA ARG A 25 -12.69 -7.26 7.55
C ARG A 25 -12.27 -8.25 8.63
N ASN A 26 -12.74 -8.03 9.86
CA ASN A 26 -12.49 -8.91 11.03
C ASN A 26 -11.01 -9.11 11.39
N GLN A 27 -10.10 -8.23 10.94
CA GLN A 27 -8.66 -8.33 11.23
C GLN A 27 -8.24 -7.67 12.57
N GLY A 28 -9.15 -7.65 13.55
CA GLY A 28 -8.79 -7.44 14.96
C GLY A 28 -9.13 -6.08 15.57
N ALA A 29 -9.40 -5.02 14.79
CA ALA A 29 -9.84 -3.75 15.35
C ALA A 29 -10.50 -2.81 14.33
N ALA A 30 -11.41 -1.96 14.79
CA ALA A 30 -11.93 -0.84 14.01
C ALA A 30 -10.80 0.14 13.66
N GLY A 31 -10.89 0.80 12.50
CA GLY A 31 -9.94 1.83 12.08
C GLY A 31 -8.69 1.35 11.32
N ILE A 32 -8.43 0.04 11.25
CA ILE A 32 -7.30 -0.53 10.46
C ILE A 32 -7.32 -0.04 9.01
N LEU A 33 -8.52 0.04 8.41
CA LEU A 33 -8.68 0.46 7.02
C LEU A 33 -8.22 1.91 6.79
N ALA A 34 -8.58 2.82 7.69
CA ALA A 34 -8.19 4.22 7.58
C ALA A 34 -6.66 4.37 7.71
N VAL A 35 -6.07 3.67 8.67
CA VAL A 35 -4.60 3.65 8.88
C VAL A 35 -3.87 3.11 7.65
N ALA A 36 -4.35 2.00 7.07
CA ALA A 36 -3.74 1.43 5.87
C ALA A 36 -3.78 2.40 4.68
N ARG A 37 -4.94 3.02 4.43
CA ARG A 37 -5.10 3.97 3.33
C ARG A 37 -4.22 5.20 3.47
N ASP A 38 -4.15 5.76 4.68
CA ASP A 38 -3.26 6.88 4.99
C ASP A 38 -1.79 6.50 4.75
N TYR A 39 -1.38 5.32 5.21
CA TYR A 39 -0.02 4.83 5.02
C TYR A 39 0.34 4.65 3.54
N PHE A 40 -0.52 4.03 2.74
CA PHE A 40 -0.26 3.84 1.30
C PHE A 40 -0.15 5.16 0.53
N GLN A 41 -0.91 6.18 0.96
CA GLN A 41 -0.87 7.49 0.34
C GLN A 41 0.41 8.27 0.71
N THR A 42 0.87 8.17 1.95
CA THR A 42 1.87 9.10 2.50
C THR A 42 3.27 8.49 2.66
N SER A 43 3.36 7.18 2.85
CA SER A 43 4.57 6.54 3.36
C SER A 43 5.29 5.67 2.31
N ILE A 44 4.71 5.48 1.12
CA ILE A 44 5.27 4.62 0.06
C ILE A 44 5.66 5.47 -1.16
N PRO A 45 6.96 5.74 -1.36
CA PRO A 45 7.45 6.38 -2.58
C PRO A 45 7.43 5.39 -3.75
N LEU A 46 6.64 5.67 -4.79
CA LEU A 46 6.48 4.75 -5.93
C LEU A 46 7.76 4.53 -6.73
N ALA A 47 8.64 5.54 -6.82
CA ALA A 47 9.95 5.39 -7.47
C ALA A 47 10.81 4.34 -6.75
N THR A 48 10.82 4.38 -5.40
CA THR A 48 11.51 3.40 -4.56
C THR A 48 10.91 2.00 -4.73
N PHE A 49 9.59 1.89 -4.76
CA PHE A 49 8.90 0.62 -5.04
C PHE A 49 9.35 0.00 -6.38
N PHE A 50 9.28 0.76 -7.48
CA PHE A 50 9.67 0.25 -8.80
C PHE A 50 11.16 -0.11 -8.91
N LYS A 51 12.03 0.61 -8.18
CA LYS A 51 13.45 0.27 -8.09
C LYS A 51 13.67 -1.06 -7.36
N ASN A 52 12.98 -1.29 -6.24
CA ASN A 52 13.10 -2.52 -5.46
C ASN A 52 12.47 -3.74 -6.15
N MET A 53 11.50 -3.55 -7.05
CA MET A 53 10.94 -4.66 -7.85
C MET A 53 11.96 -5.34 -8.79
N GLN A 54 13.14 -4.76 -9.04
CA GLN A 54 14.12 -5.29 -9.99
C GLN A 54 14.88 -6.52 -9.47
N SER A 55 14.85 -6.80 -8.16
CA SER A 55 15.45 -7.98 -7.56
C SER A 55 14.49 -8.61 -6.55
N HIS A 56 14.46 -9.93 -6.51
CA HIS A 56 13.63 -10.66 -5.55
C HIS A 56 14.02 -10.34 -4.10
N GLU A 57 15.32 -10.20 -3.83
CA GLU A 57 15.84 -9.91 -2.49
C GLU A 57 15.42 -8.51 -2.02
N THR A 58 15.72 -7.48 -2.82
CA THR A 58 15.38 -6.09 -2.47
C THR A 58 13.88 -5.86 -2.44
N TYR A 59 13.11 -6.56 -3.27
CA TYR A 59 11.66 -6.52 -3.22
C TYR A 59 11.13 -7.14 -1.92
N ARG A 60 11.68 -8.29 -1.49
CA ARG A 60 11.29 -8.94 -0.24
C ARG A 60 11.56 -8.02 0.95
N GLU A 61 12.74 -7.42 1.02
CA GLU A 61 13.12 -6.46 2.06
C GLU A 61 12.21 -5.23 2.09
N PHE A 62 11.92 -4.67 0.92
CA PHE A 62 10.98 -3.55 0.79
C PHE A 62 9.60 -3.90 1.35
N LEU A 63 9.08 -5.08 1.01
CA LEU A 63 7.78 -5.51 1.51
C LEU A 63 7.80 -5.74 3.01
N ASP A 64 8.84 -6.38 3.56
CA ASP A 64 8.94 -6.67 4.99
C ASP A 64 9.06 -5.38 5.80
N PHE A 65 9.90 -4.43 5.36
CA PHE A 65 10.00 -3.10 5.94
C PHE A 65 8.64 -2.41 6.00
N HIS A 66 7.94 -2.30 4.87
CA HIS A 66 6.66 -1.62 4.85
C HIS A 66 5.55 -2.38 5.59
N THR A 67 5.66 -3.70 5.72
CA THR A 67 4.74 -4.52 6.51
C THR A 67 4.91 -4.24 8.01
N ILE A 68 6.15 -4.20 8.50
CA ILE A 68 6.48 -3.86 9.90
C ILE A 68 5.93 -2.46 10.23
N GLU A 69 6.26 -1.47 9.39
CA GLU A 69 5.88 -0.09 9.64
C GLU A 69 4.36 0.11 9.62
N LEU A 70 3.66 -0.55 8.70
CA LEU A 70 2.20 -0.53 8.67
C LEU A 70 1.59 -1.22 9.89
N GLN A 71 2.10 -2.40 10.27
CA GLN A 71 1.64 -3.13 11.45
C GLN A 71 1.82 -2.31 12.73
N ARG A 72 2.92 -1.56 12.86
CA ARG A 72 3.18 -0.69 14.03
C ARG A 72 2.13 0.40 14.18
N LYS A 73 1.63 0.94 13.06
CA LYS A 73 0.59 1.97 13.01
C LYS A 73 -0.82 1.43 13.27
N PHE A 74 -1.05 0.12 13.13
CA PHE A 74 -2.36 -0.45 13.43
C PHE A 74 -2.74 -0.31 14.92
N PRO A 75 -4.05 -0.17 15.22
CA PRO A 75 -4.54 -0.11 16.59
C PRO A 75 -4.18 -1.37 17.39
N LYS A 76 -4.11 -1.28 18.73
CA LYS A 76 -3.60 -2.35 19.62
C LYS A 76 -4.20 -3.74 19.35
N GLY A 77 -5.49 -3.85 19.04
CA GLY A 77 -6.14 -5.13 18.71
C GLY A 77 -5.96 -5.62 17.27
N GLY A 78 -5.41 -4.78 16.39
CA GLY A 78 -5.30 -5.00 14.95
C GLY A 78 -3.90 -5.16 14.40
N LYS A 79 -2.86 -5.27 15.26
CA LYS A 79 -1.44 -5.36 14.86
C LYS A 79 -1.06 -6.72 14.24
N SER A 80 -1.85 -7.19 13.29
CA SER A 80 -1.61 -8.44 12.56
C SER A 80 -0.64 -8.21 11.39
N TRP A 81 0.47 -8.94 11.40
CA TRP A 81 1.41 -8.99 10.27
C TRP A 81 0.71 -9.39 8.98
N GLY A 82 -0.11 -10.44 9.02
CA GLY A 82 -0.83 -10.96 7.86
C GLY A 82 -1.80 -9.94 7.28
N ALA A 83 -2.50 -9.19 8.13
CA ALA A 83 -3.39 -8.12 7.69
C ALA A 83 -2.62 -6.98 7.01
N ALA A 84 -1.50 -6.55 7.59
CA ALA A 84 -0.64 -5.52 7.01
C ALA A 84 -0.08 -5.96 5.65
N ARG A 85 0.49 -7.18 5.58
CA ARG A 85 1.08 -7.72 4.35
C ARG A 85 0.03 -7.90 3.25
N LYS A 86 -1.16 -8.39 3.60
CA LYS A 86 -2.26 -8.55 2.63
C LYS A 86 -2.70 -7.19 2.08
N GLY A 87 -2.91 -6.20 2.95
CA GLY A 87 -3.29 -4.85 2.52
C GLY A 87 -2.23 -4.21 1.61
N LEU A 88 -0.96 -4.30 2.00
CA LEU A 88 0.17 -3.82 1.22
C LEU A 88 0.23 -4.49 -0.17
N ASN A 89 0.11 -5.81 -0.23
CA ASN A 89 0.14 -6.55 -1.49
C ASN A 89 -0.98 -6.12 -2.45
N LEU A 90 -2.21 -5.92 -1.93
CA LEU A 90 -3.32 -5.45 -2.75
C LEU A 90 -3.07 -4.04 -3.31
N PHE A 91 -2.56 -3.13 -2.48
CA PHE A 91 -2.17 -1.79 -2.92
C PHE A 91 -1.11 -1.83 -4.02
N LEU A 92 0.00 -2.54 -3.81
CA LEU A 92 1.10 -2.58 -4.77
C LEU A 92 0.70 -3.28 -6.08
N ARG A 93 -0.15 -4.31 -6.02
CA ARG A 93 -0.74 -4.94 -7.21
C ARG A 93 -1.52 -3.91 -8.02
N ASP A 94 -2.39 -3.12 -7.38
CA ASP A 94 -3.20 -2.13 -8.07
C ASP A 94 -2.34 -0.98 -8.63
N ILE A 95 -1.25 -0.60 -7.96
CA ILE A 95 -0.25 0.33 -8.51
C ILE A 95 0.35 -0.23 -9.80
N VAL A 96 0.74 -1.50 -9.82
CA VAL A 96 1.32 -2.15 -11.01
C VAL A 96 0.30 -2.17 -12.16
N TYR A 97 -0.95 -2.55 -11.89
CA TYR A 97 -2.00 -2.57 -12.91
C TYR A 97 -2.28 -1.17 -13.48
N ASN A 98 -2.27 -0.13 -12.64
CA ASN A 98 -2.47 1.25 -13.09
C ASN A 98 -1.23 1.88 -13.77
N LYS A 99 -0.03 1.36 -13.52
CA LYS A 99 1.18 1.82 -14.22
C LYS A 99 1.09 1.57 -15.73
N PHE A 100 0.55 0.42 -16.12
CA PHE A 100 0.44 0.04 -17.53
C PHE A 100 -0.64 0.83 -18.28
N PHE A 101 -1.68 1.34 -17.59
CA PHE A 101 -2.63 2.30 -18.17
C PHE A 101 -2.02 3.65 -18.51
N ARG A 102 -0.79 3.94 -18.05
CA ARG A 102 -0.05 5.16 -18.40
C ARG A 102 0.86 4.97 -19.62
N LEU A 103 1.03 3.74 -20.10
CA LEU A 103 1.89 3.38 -21.24
C LEU A 103 1.07 3.02 -22.50
N LEU A 104 -0.25 3.20 -22.44
CA LEU A 104 -1.17 3.22 -23.58
C LEU A 104 -1.65 4.66 -23.79
#